data_AF-A0AA38ZQE7-F1
#
_entry.id   AF-A0AA38ZQE7-F1
#
_cell.length_a   1.000
_cell.length_b   1.000
_cell.length_c   1.000
_cell.angle_alpha   90.00
_cell.angle_beta   90.00
_cell.angle_gamma   90.00
#
_symmetry.space_group_name_H-M   'P 1'
#
loop_
_entity.id
_entity.type
_entity.pdbx_description
1 polymer ?
#
loop_
_entity_poly.entity_id
_entity_poly.type
_entity_poly.pdbx_seq_one_letter_code
_entity_poly.pdbx_strand_id
1 'polypeptide(L)' 'MATKNPIFTSVIVGSPTITSEKLIGSENYLSWSASVELWFVGQDYEDHLVTPKDAIPDVNKVQWKKIDAQLCNVLW' A
#
# COMPACT_ATOMS: atom_id res chain seq x y z
N MET A 1 -16.65 1.74 -27.25
CA MET A 1 -15.38 0.98 -27.38
C MET A 1 -14.71 1.05 -26.02
N ALA A 2 -14.76 -0.03 -25.24
CA ALA A 2 -14.26 -0.04 -23.86
C ALA A 2 -12.79 -0.48 -23.87
N THR A 3 -11.89 0.41 -23.49
CA THR A 3 -10.48 0.10 -23.28
C THR A 3 -10.34 -0.70 -22.00
N LYS A 4 -10.12 -2.01 -22.12
CA LYS A 4 -9.64 -2.84 -21.01
C LYS A 4 -8.17 -2.52 -20.80
N ASN A 5 -7.85 -1.80 -19.73
CA ASN A 5 -6.47 -1.62 -19.29
C ASN A 5 -5.85 -3.00 -19.02
N PRO A 6 -4.62 -3.28 -19.50
CA PRO A 6 -3.93 -4.50 -19.15
C PRO A 6 -3.51 -4.45 -17.68
N ILE A 7 -4.03 -5.37 -16.88
CA ILE A 7 -3.60 -5.57 -15.49
C ILE A 7 -2.25 -6.29 -15.55
N PHE A 8 -1.18 -5.61 -15.12
CA PHE A 8 0.12 -6.24 -14.95
C PHE A 8 0.13 -7.03 -13.64
N THR A 9 -0.15 -8.33 -13.71
CA THR A 9 0.00 -9.23 -12.57
C THR A 9 1.41 -9.83 -12.59
N SER A 10 2.36 -9.15 -11.94
CA SER A 10 3.64 -9.78 -11.59
C SER A 10 3.38 -10.75 -10.42
N VAL A 11 2.89 -11.94 -10.74
CA VAL A 11 2.67 -13.02 -9.77
C VAL A 11 4.01 -13.69 -9.50
N ILE A 12 4.68 -13.27 -8.42
CA ILE A 12 5.56 -14.17 -7.69
C ILE A 12 4.63 -15.01 -6.80
N VAL A 13 4.49 -16.28 -7.14
CA VAL A 13 3.67 -17.26 -6.40
C VAL A 13 4.04 -17.20 -4.91
N GLY A 14 3.08 -16.77 -4.09
CA GLY A 14 3.21 -16.72 -2.62
C GLY A 14 3.32 -15.32 -2.00
N SER A 15 3.46 -14.26 -2.80
CA SER A 15 3.47 -12.88 -2.27
C SER A 15 2.08 -12.24 -2.37
N PRO A 16 1.60 -11.59 -1.30
CA PRO A 16 0.32 -10.88 -1.34
C PRO A 16 0.37 -9.80 -2.43
N THR A 17 -0.56 -9.89 -3.37
CA THR A 17 -0.64 -8.98 -4.51
C THR A 17 -1.42 -7.74 -4.08
N ILE A 18 -0.72 -6.61 -3.95
CA ILE A 18 -1.38 -5.31 -3.84
C ILE A 18 -2.03 -5.04 -5.18
N THR A 19 -3.36 -5.04 -5.19
CA THR A 19 -4.12 -4.81 -6.41
C THR A 19 -4.02 -3.34 -6.77
N SER A 20 -3.63 -3.04 -8.01
CA SER A 20 -3.71 -1.69 -8.59
C SER A 20 -5.11 -1.40 -9.16
N GLU A 21 -6.13 -2.16 -8.74
CA GLU A 21 -7.50 -1.89 -9.17
C GLU A 21 -7.97 -0.56 -8.58
N LYS A 22 -8.58 0.27 -9.44
CA LYS A 22 -9.14 1.54 -8.99
C LYS A 22 -10.21 1.28 -7.93
N LEU A 23 -10.25 2.11 -6.89
CA LEU A 23 -11.33 2.08 -5.90
C LEU A 23 -12.69 2.33 -6.58
N ILE A 24 -13.62 1.41 -6.36
CA ILE A 24 -15.00 1.47 -6.88
C ILE A 24 -15.92 1.80 -5.71
N GLY A 25 -16.07 3.09 -5.42
CA GLY A 25 -16.81 3.54 -4.24
C GLY A 25 -16.26 2.89 -2.96
N SER A 26 -17.11 2.18 -2.23
CA SER A 26 -16.73 1.41 -1.03
C SER A 26 -16.61 -0.10 -1.29
N GLU A 27 -16.90 -0.59 -2.49
CA GLU A 27 -17.05 -2.03 -2.78
C GLU A 27 -15.76 -2.82 -2.54
N ASN A 28 -14.62 -2.24 -2.95
CA ASN A 28 -13.31 -2.86 -2.83
C ASN A 28 -12.40 -2.18 -1.80
N TYR A 29 -12.92 -1.24 -1.01
CA TYR A 29 -12.13 -0.51 -0.02
C TYR A 29 -11.51 -1.44 1.05
N LEU A 30 -12.27 -2.41 1.55
CA LEU A 30 -11.77 -3.37 2.56
C LEU A 30 -10.63 -4.25 2.02
N SER A 31 -10.75 -4.70 0.77
CA SER A 31 -9.70 -5.50 0.11
C SER A 31 -8.44 -4.67 -0.11
N TRP A 32 -8.61 -3.41 -0.52
CA TRP A 32 -7.52 -2.46 -0.69
C TRP A 32 -6.83 -2.16 0.64
N SER A 33 -7.59 -1.87 1.72
CA SER A 33 -7.04 -1.58 3.03
C SER A 33 -6.26 -2.77 3.60
N ALA A 34 -6.78 -3.99 3.44
CA ALA A 34 -6.08 -5.21 3.85
C ALA A 34 -4.78 -5.43 3.07
N SER A 35 -4.74 -5.06 1.78
CA SER A 35 -3.53 -5.14 0.95
C SER A 35 -2.46 -4.14 1.41
N VAL A 36 -2.86 -2.93 1.78
CA VAL A 36 -1.96 -1.91 2.35
C VAL A 36 -1.43 -2.33 3.70
N GLU A 37 -2.29 -2.83 4.60
CA GLU A 37 -1.89 -3.37 5.90
C GLU A 37 -0.85 -4.48 5.76
N LEU A 38 -1.08 -5.41 4.84
CA LEU A 38 -0.16 -6.51 4.58
C LEU A 38 1.18 -6.08 3.96
N TRP A 39 1.20 -4.97 3.21
CA TRP A 39 2.44 -4.38 2.69
C TRP A 39 3.36 -3.86 3.79
N PHE A 40 2.78 -3.25 4.83
CA PHE A 40 3.50 -2.75 5.99
C PHE A 40 3.97 -3.90 6.89
N VAL A 41 3.09 -4.87 7.19
CA VAL A 41 3.43 -6.06 7.98
C VAL A 41 4.53 -6.88 7.30
N GLY A 42 4.47 -7.05 5.98
CA GLY A 42 5.47 -7.82 5.22
C GLY A 42 6.89 -7.21 5.23
N GLN A 43 7.06 -5.99 5.74
CA GLN A 43 8.33 -5.26 5.77
C GLN A 43 8.76 -4.84 7.18
N ASP A 44 8.10 -5.33 8.24
CA ASP A 44 8.32 -4.89 9.63
C ASP A 44 8.07 -3.38 9.84
N TYR A 45 7.07 -2.81 9.15
CA TYR A 45 6.65 -1.41 9.28
C TYR A 45 5.23 -1.28 9.85
N GLU A 46 4.79 -2.21 10.71
CA GLU A 46 3.46 -2.14 11.34
C GLU A 46 3.27 -0.87 12.17
N ASP A 47 4.36 -0.28 12.64
CA ASP A 47 4.37 1.00 13.34
C ASP A 47 3.71 2.11 12.52
N HIS A 48 3.81 2.08 11.18
CA HIS A 48 3.18 3.04 10.28
C HIS A 48 1.66 3.00 10.30
N LEU A 49 1.06 1.88 10.68
CA LEU A 49 -0.39 1.72 10.77
C LEU A 49 -0.96 2.29 12.07
N VAL A 50 -0.18 2.21 13.16
CA VAL A 50 -0.67 2.48 14.52
C VAL A 50 -0.15 3.77 15.12
N THR A 51 0.99 4.29 14.63
CA THR A 51 1.61 5.48 15.21
C THR A 51 1.01 6.74 14.58
N PRO A 52 0.40 7.62 15.39
CA PRO A 52 -0.06 8.91 14.89
C PRO A 52 1.10 9.76 14.38
N LYS A 53 0.86 10.57 13.35
CA LYS A 53 1.89 11.43 12.74
C LYS A 53 2.61 12.34 13.74
N ASP A 54 1.89 12.81 14.76
CA ASP A 54 2.39 13.72 15.79
C ASP A 54 3.26 13.00 16.84
N ALA A 55 3.17 11.67 16.93
CA ALA A 55 3.98 10.84 17.83
C ALA A 55 5.31 10.39 17.20
N ILE A 56 5.53 10.65 15.90
CA ILE A 56 6.76 10.27 15.20
C ILE A 56 7.91 11.22 15.59
N PRO A 57 9.04 10.72 16.13
CA PRO A 57 10.22 11.54 16.39
C PRO A 57 10.76 12.21 15.13
N ASP A 58 11.25 13.44 15.22
CA ASP A 58 11.76 14.20 14.06
C ASP A 58 12.84 13.45 13.27
N VAL A 59 13.70 12.70 13.96
CA VAL A 59 14.74 11.86 13.36
C VAL A 59 14.17 10.76 12.45
N ASN A 60 12.96 10.28 12.73
CA ASN A 60 12.31 9.20 11.98
C ASN A 60 11.44 9.73 10.83
N LYS A 61 11.02 11.00 10.85
CA LYS A 61 10.12 11.59 9.84
C LYS A 61 10.63 11.45 8.40
N VAL A 62 11.94 11.46 8.20
CA VAL A 62 12.54 11.30 6.86
C VAL A 62 12.38 9.87 6.34
N GLN A 63 12.59 8.86 7.19
CA GLN A 63 12.40 7.46 6.83
C GLN A 63 10.92 7.17 6.55
N TRP A 64 10.03 7.68 7.39
CA TRP A 64 8.59 7.51 7.22
C TRP A 64 8.09 8.05 5.87
N LYS A 65 8.52 9.28 5.51
CA LYS A 65 8.23 9.85 4.19
C LYS A 65 8.76 9.01 3.02
N LYS A 66 9.89 8.33 3.20
CA LYS A 66 10.47 7.46 2.18
C LYS A 66 9.59 6.21 1.98
N ILE A 67 9.11 5.62 3.07
CA ILE A 67 8.19 4.48 3.05
C ILE A 67 6.86 4.87 2.40
N ASP A 68 6.30 6.03 2.77
CA ASP A 68 5.10 6.57 2.11
C ASP A 68 5.28 6.72 0.59
N ALA A 69 6.42 7.26 0.16
CA ALA A 69 6.74 7.41 -1.26
C ALA A 69 6.91 6.05 -1.96
N GLN A 70 7.46 5.03 -1.28
CA GLN A 70 7.56 3.67 -1.81
C GLN A 70 6.18 3.05 -2.01
N LEU A 71 5.28 3.19 -1.05
CA LEU A 71 3.90 2.71 -1.19
C LEU A 71 3.19 3.40 -2.36
N CYS A 72 3.37 4.72 -2.54
CA CYS A 72 2.83 5.44 -3.70
C CYS A 72 3.31 4.87 -5.04
N ASN A 73 4.59 4.51 -5.17
CA ASN A 73 5.12 3.89 -6.39
C ASN A 73 4.60 2.47 -6.66
N VAL A 74 4.10 1.78 -5.63
CA VAL A 74 3.47 0.45 -5.79
C VAL A 74 2.02 0.60 -6.23
N LEU A 75 1.34 1.65 -5.74
CA LEU A 75 -0.05 1.92 -6.04
C LEU A 75 -0.27 2.65 -7.37
N TRP A 76 0.75 3.28 -7.95
CA TRP A 76 0.71 4.10 -9.16
C TRP A 76 1.69 3.62 -10.23
#